data_AF-A0A9X9QNU3-F1
#
_entry.id   AF-A0A9X9QNU3-F1
#
_cell.length_a   1.000
_cell.length_b   1.000
_cell.length_c   1.000
_cell.angle_alpha   90.00
_cell.angle_beta   90.00
_cell.angle_gamma   90.00
#
_symmetry.space_group_name_H-M   'P 1'
#
loop_
_entity.id
_entity.type
_entity.pdbx_description
1 polymer ?
#
loop_
_entity_poly.entity_id
_entity_poly.type
_entity_poly.pdbx_seq_one_letter_code
_entity_poly.pdbx_strand_id
1 'polypeptide(L)'
;MSRKRTTTYIFEQQLHAEYWDWEEDKKALFTNWESNKTKIFQEIHRRIKTLEEDIPAKVAFIVHDKDIKFGIKSVEPHIHAYIEFASRRDLSVLASTLGLLPQYIEPSGQGKYGKVNSKAYLIHAKSPDKHQYAPSEVETFGTFDYEAFIEDNRADFSKRYAVAKREKSDESLDKVFQEIINGNLTEDDIFADEELTFLWSYNQTRLDEAFRAYGKIASKRTLRELENGEFKPTIIYVHGSSGIGKTTLALEVIEEIIKRAKEEGLNWKMYSAGAKNIFDEYFGEEVILLDDPRSDSLLPADWLKLLDPLNKSYLSARYKNKLVIGRLIVITNYQSLKSFFGKIQNEDLNQYIRRFNNVLEISKKKGNHDKEKDRFYNLSEVKELNYREYYQTGYDQEIQLHFGEEGIYCTDNKADFINRVLDEHILPRILPQQKKRPQTQAREKGNA
;
A
#
# COMPACT_ATOMS: atom_id res chain seq x y z
N MET A 1 -9.02 47.66 -10.99
CA MET A 1 -8.00 46.83 -10.30
C MET A 1 -6.98 47.75 -9.64
N SER A 2 -6.63 47.53 -8.38
CA SER A 2 -5.58 48.34 -7.74
C SER A 2 -4.23 48.03 -8.38
N ARG A 3 -3.45 49.07 -8.67
CA ARG A 3 -2.09 48.95 -9.20
C ARG A 3 -1.19 48.31 -8.14
N LYS A 4 -0.59 47.15 -8.45
CA LYS A 4 0.35 46.46 -7.54
C LYS A 4 1.69 47.21 -7.56
N ARG A 5 2.00 47.91 -6.46
CA ARG A 5 3.25 48.66 -6.28
C ARG A 5 4.05 48.18 -5.08
N THR A 6 5.29 47.77 -5.31
CA THR A 6 6.24 47.34 -4.27
C THR A 6 7.66 47.74 -4.65
N THR A 7 8.62 47.56 -3.74
CA THR A 7 10.04 47.78 -4.01
C THR A 7 10.72 46.52 -4.51
N THR A 8 10.17 45.33 -4.26
CA THR A 8 10.82 44.05 -4.58
C THR A 8 9.97 43.15 -5.45
N TYR A 9 10.58 42.63 -6.50
CA TYR A 9 9.95 41.76 -7.49
C TYR A 9 10.80 40.52 -7.72
N ILE A 10 10.13 39.43 -8.07
CA ILE A 10 10.74 38.25 -8.67
C ILE A 10 10.05 37.95 -9.99
N PHE A 11 10.76 37.32 -10.91
CA PHE A 11 10.13 36.75 -12.10
C PHE A 11 10.77 35.41 -12.47
N GLU A 12 10.00 34.60 -13.19
CA GLU A 12 10.44 33.36 -13.81
C GLU A 12 10.03 33.39 -15.29
N GLN A 13 10.95 33.11 -16.21
CA GLN A 13 10.61 33.01 -17.63
C GLN A 13 11.52 32.05 -18.40
N GLN A 14 10.92 31.24 -19.27
CA GLN A 14 11.65 30.32 -20.14
C GLN A 14 12.50 31.06 -21.17
N LEU A 15 13.61 30.43 -21.58
CA LEU A 15 14.57 30.98 -22.54
C LEU A 15 14.14 30.75 -24.00
N HIS A 16 12.86 30.94 -24.32
CA HIS A 16 12.32 30.89 -25.68
C HIS A 16 11.89 32.27 -26.15
N ALA A 17 12.31 32.66 -27.36
CA ALA A 17 12.10 33.98 -27.94
C ALA A 17 10.62 34.43 -27.98
N GLU A 18 9.68 33.49 -28.10
CA GLU A 18 8.24 33.77 -28.12
C GLU A 18 7.68 34.32 -26.81
N TYR A 19 8.36 34.10 -25.68
CA TYR A 19 7.93 34.58 -24.36
C TYR A 19 8.50 35.94 -23.96
N TRP A 20 9.30 36.55 -24.84
CA TRP A 20 9.94 37.85 -24.61
C TRP A 20 9.54 38.82 -25.70
N ASP A 21 8.86 39.90 -25.33
CA ASP A 21 8.50 41.00 -26.22
C ASP A 21 9.70 41.95 -26.42
N TRP A 22 10.74 41.41 -27.06
CA TRP A 22 11.98 42.09 -27.40
C TRP A 22 12.11 42.28 -28.92
N GLU A 23 12.99 43.18 -29.31
CA GLU A 23 13.39 43.39 -30.71
C GLU A 23 14.01 42.12 -31.30
N GLU A 24 13.86 41.89 -32.62
CA GLU A 24 14.28 40.64 -33.27
C GLU A 24 15.77 40.29 -33.10
N ASP A 25 16.65 41.30 -33.09
CA ASP A 25 18.08 41.10 -32.84
C ASP A 25 18.36 40.62 -31.41
N LYS A 26 17.53 41.03 -30.45
CA LYS A 26 17.61 40.59 -29.04
C LYS A 26 16.96 39.23 -28.85
N LYS A 27 15.85 38.96 -29.54
CA LYS A 27 15.22 37.63 -29.55
C LYS A 27 16.16 36.55 -30.08
N ALA A 28 17.02 36.88 -31.04
CA ALA A 28 18.02 35.97 -31.57
C ALA A 28 18.98 35.41 -30.48
N LEU A 29 19.14 36.11 -29.35
CA LEU A 29 19.97 35.65 -28.23
C LEU A 29 19.47 34.32 -27.63
N PHE A 30 18.15 34.08 -27.64
CA PHE A 30 17.54 32.88 -27.05
C PHE A 30 17.77 31.61 -27.87
N THR A 31 18.08 31.73 -29.17
CA THR A 31 18.37 30.58 -30.06
C THR A 31 19.56 29.74 -29.58
N ASN A 32 20.53 30.39 -28.93
CA ASN A 32 21.65 29.74 -28.24
C ASN A 32 21.86 30.47 -26.92
N TRP A 33 20.90 30.30 -26.00
CA TRP A 33 20.91 30.99 -24.73
C TRP A 33 22.15 30.66 -23.90
N GLU A 34 22.70 29.45 -24.00
CA GLU A 34 23.88 29.01 -23.23
C GLU A 34 25.08 29.91 -23.52
N SER A 35 25.38 30.11 -24.81
CA SER A 35 26.48 30.98 -25.26
C SER A 35 26.17 32.46 -25.08
N ASN A 36 24.88 32.82 -24.98
CA ASN A 36 24.42 34.20 -24.87
C ASN A 36 23.94 34.58 -23.46
N LYS A 37 24.10 33.72 -22.44
CA LYS A 37 23.57 33.92 -21.08
C LYS A 37 23.91 35.30 -20.53
N THR A 38 25.19 35.69 -20.62
CA THR A 38 25.66 37.01 -20.19
C THR A 38 25.00 38.16 -20.94
N LYS A 39 24.80 38.04 -22.26
CA LYS A 39 24.15 39.08 -23.08
C LYS A 39 22.66 39.22 -22.75
N ILE A 40 21.98 38.10 -22.50
CA ILE A 40 20.57 38.08 -22.07
C ILE A 40 20.44 38.78 -20.71
N PHE A 41 21.28 38.42 -19.74
CA PHE A 41 21.29 39.07 -18.43
C PHE A 41 21.63 40.58 -18.52
N GLN A 42 22.57 40.96 -19.39
CA GLN A 42 22.92 42.36 -19.64
C GLN A 42 21.73 43.14 -20.21
N GLU A 43 20.96 42.55 -21.12
CA GLU A 43 19.78 43.18 -21.70
C GLU A 43 18.66 43.36 -20.67
N ILE A 44 18.41 42.33 -19.83
CA ILE A 44 17.47 42.42 -18.70
C ILE A 44 17.90 43.53 -17.75
N HIS A 45 19.18 43.56 -17.36
CA HIS A 45 19.72 44.58 -16.47
C HIS A 45 19.60 45.98 -17.08
N ARG A 46 19.94 46.15 -18.37
CA ARG A 46 19.81 47.42 -19.10
C ARG A 46 18.38 47.94 -19.06
N ARG A 47 17.38 47.07 -19.24
CA ARG A 47 15.95 47.43 -19.15
C ARG A 47 15.55 47.83 -17.73
N ILE A 48 16.04 47.15 -16.71
CA ILE A 48 15.79 47.53 -15.30
C ILE A 48 16.35 48.92 -15.00
N LYS A 49 17.55 49.24 -15.52
CA LYS A 49 18.19 50.56 -15.34
C LYS A 49 17.36 51.71 -15.86
N THR A 50 16.50 51.52 -16.87
CA THR A 50 15.62 52.61 -17.36
C THR A 50 14.53 52.97 -16.37
N LEU A 51 14.33 52.15 -15.33
CA LEU A 51 13.39 52.39 -14.23
C LEU A 51 14.11 52.86 -12.95
N GLU A 52 15.42 53.05 -12.97
CA GLU A 52 16.18 53.55 -11.83
C GLU A 52 16.06 55.08 -11.71
N GLU A 53 16.19 55.59 -10.50
CA GLU A 53 16.36 57.02 -10.20
C GLU A 53 17.82 57.23 -9.80
N ASP A 54 18.10 57.83 -8.64
CA ASP A 54 19.45 58.13 -8.17
C ASP A 54 20.17 56.91 -7.57
N ILE A 55 19.43 55.87 -7.20
CA ILE A 55 19.94 54.69 -6.51
C ILE A 55 19.71 53.46 -7.39
N PRO A 56 20.78 52.76 -7.83
CA PRO A 56 20.66 51.54 -8.62
C PRO A 56 19.83 50.47 -7.91
N ALA A 57 19.05 49.71 -8.68
CA ALA A 57 18.32 48.57 -8.16
C ALA A 57 19.30 47.44 -7.82
N LYS A 58 19.01 46.67 -6.77
CA LYS A 58 19.73 45.42 -6.51
C LYS A 58 19.12 44.33 -7.38
N VAL A 59 19.95 43.62 -8.12
CA VAL A 59 19.51 42.55 -9.03
C VAL A 59 20.30 41.27 -8.79
N ALA A 60 19.66 40.14 -9.01
CA ALA A 60 20.31 38.83 -8.99
C ALA A 60 19.58 37.89 -9.95
N PHE A 61 20.32 37.31 -10.91
CA PHE A 61 19.77 36.47 -11.97
C PHE A 61 20.50 35.13 -12.05
N ILE A 62 19.76 34.06 -12.31
CA ILE A 62 20.31 32.73 -12.54
C ILE A 62 19.46 32.01 -13.59
N VAL A 63 20.09 31.10 -14.33
CA VAL A 63 19.37 30.15 -15.20
C VAL A 63 19.24 28.84 -14.43
N HIS A 64 18.02 28.33 -14.34
CA HIS A 64 17.75 26.97 -13.90
C HIS A 64 17.65 26.06 -15.12
N ASP A 65 18.67 25.23 -15.33
CA ASP A 65 18.82 24.29 -16.45
C ASP A 65 18.98 22.83 -15.99
N LYS A 66 19.01 22.59 -14.67
CA LYS A 66 19.20 21.27 -14.03
C LYS A 66 17.99 20.80 -13.24
N ASP A 67 16.87 21.52 -13.36
CA ASP A 67 15.65 21.21 -12.61
C ASP A 67 14.94 19.98 -13.20
N ILE A 68 14.57 19.03 -12.33
CA ILE A 68 13.89 17.79 -12.71
C ILE A 68 12.49 17.78 -12.09
N LYS A 69 11.48 17.57 -12.92
CA LYS A 69 10.08 17.37 -12.52
C LYS A 69 9.79 15.88 -12.41
N PHE A 70 9.19 15.47 -11.29
CA PHE A 70 8.80 14.08 -11.00
C PHE A 70 9.95 13.06 -11.10
N GLY A 71 11.21 13.49 -10.91
CA GLY A 71 12.38 12.60 -10.97
C GLY A 71 12.79 12.12 -12.36
N ILE A 72 11.98 12.35 -13.40
CA ILE A 72 12.19 11.77 -14.73
C ILE A 72 12.15 12.76 -15.89
N LYS A 73 11.60 13.96 -15.71
CA LYS A 73 11.41 14.94 -16.79
C LYS A 73 12.19 16.21 -16.51
N SER A 74 13.16 16.53 -17.38
CA SER A 74 13.84 17.84 -17.33
C SER A 74 12.83 18.97 -17.49
N VAL A 75 12.96 20.00 -16.65
CA VAL A 75 12.27 21.27 -16.85
C VAL A 75 13.01 22.06 -17.92
N GLU A 76 12.27 22.77 -18.78
CA GLU A 76 12.86 23.64 -19.79
C GLU A 76 13.70 24.75 -19.13
N PRO A 77 14.88 25.11 -19.66
CA PRO A 77 15.71 26.17 -19.09
C PRO A 77 14.98 27.51 -18.96
N HIS A 78 15.04 28.08 -17.77
CA HIS A 78 14.34 29.33 -17.43
C HIS A 78 15.17 30.22 -16.52
N ILE A 79 14.94 31.52 -16.60
CA ILE A 79 15.57 32.52 -15.73
C ILE A 79 14.74 32.66 -14.47
N HIS A 80 15.39 32.60 -13.31
CA HIS A 80 14.88 33.22 -12.09
C HIS A 80 15.60 34.53 -11.83
N ALA A 81 14.83 35.56 -11.48
CA ALA A 81 15.35 36.88 -11.21
C ALA A 81 14.78 37.48 -9.92
N TYR A 82 15.64 38.17 -9.19
CA TYR A 82 15.28 39.03 -8.08
C TYR A 82 15.63 40.48 -8.40
N ILE A 83 14.71 41.40 -8.11
CA ILE A 83 14.86 42.84 -8.35
C ILE A 83 14.41 43.60 -7.11
N GLU A 84 15.22 44.52 -6.61
CA GLU A 84 14.92 45.40 -5.48
C GLU A 84 15.24 46.85 -5.82
N PHE A 85 14.19 47.65 -6.06
CA PHE A 85 14.25 49.08 -6.30
C PHE A 85 14.34 49.87 -4.98
N ALA A 86 14.96 51.05 -5.04
CA ALA A 86 14.98 51.99 -3.92
C ALA A 86 13.59 52.56 -3.59
N SER A 87 12.73 52.74 -4.61
CA SER A 87 11.38 53.27 -4.48
C SER A 87 10.34 52.33 -5.11
N ARG A 88 9.06 52.48 -4.73
CA ARG A 88 7.99 51.57 -5.20
C ARG A 88 7.74 51.74 -6.69
N ARG A 89 7.95 50.67 -7.47
CA ARG A 89 7.60 50.60 -8.90
C ARG A 89 6.23 49.98 -9.11
N ASP A 90 5.69 50.09 -10.31
CA ASP A 90 4.44 49.44 -10.70
C ASP A 90 4.77 48.15 -11.43
N LEU A 91 4.08 47.07 -11.06
CA LEU A 91 4.33 45.75 -11.65
C LEU A 91 4.12 45.73 -13.17
N SER A 92 3.08 46.41 -13.66
CA SER A 92 2.76 46.43 -15.09
C SER A 92 3.78 47.24 -15.87
N VAL A 93 4.30 48.32 -15.27
CA VAL A 93 5.40 49.10 -15.85
C VAL A 93 6.68 48.27 -15.93
N LEU A 94 7.01 47.54 -14.86
CA LEU A 94 8.17 46.63 -14.85
C LEU A 94 8.01 45.53 -15.91
N ALA A 95 6.85 44.89 -15.98
CA ALA A 95 6.55 43.84 -16.95
C ALA A 95 6.71 44.34 -18.39
N SER A 96 6.08 45.47 -18.72
CA SER A 96 6.22 46.10 -20.03
C SER A 96 7.66 46.47 -20.36
N THR A 97 8.43 46.96 -19.38
CA THR A 97 9.84 47.34 -19.59
C THR A 97 10.72 46.11 -19.87
N LEU A 98 10.46 45.01 -19.17
CA LEU A 98 11.16 43.74 -19.35
C LEU A 98 10.72 42.98 -20.60
N GLY A 99 9.63 43.39 -21.27
CA GLY A 99 9.03 42.62 -22.37
C GLY A 99 8.38 41.33 -21.88
N LEU A 100 7.79 41.33 -20.68
CA LEU A 100 7.14 40.18 -20.06
C LEU A 100 5.66 40.46 -19.84
N LEU A 101 4.83 39.41 -19.85
CA LEU A 101 3.45 39.51 -19.38
C LEU A 101 3.44 39.68 -17.84
N PRO A 102 2.54 40.52 -17.28
CA PRO A 102 2.46 40.75 -15.83
C PRO A 102 2.31 39.49 -14.97
N GLN A 103 1.76 38.40 -15.51
CA GLN A 103 1.58 37.13 -14.81
C GLN A 103 2.88 36.38 -14.48
N TYR A 104 3.99 36.71 -15.14
CA TYR A 104 5.31 36.12 -14.87
C TYR A 104 6.10 36.88 -13.80
N ILE A 105 5.58 38.00 -13.32
CA ILE A 105 6.22 38.85 -12.32
C ILE A 105 5.39 38.86 -11.05
N GLU A 106 6.04 38.62 -9.92
CA GLU A 106 5.40 38.62 -8.62
C GLU A 106 6.12 39.57 -7.65
N PRO A 107 5.40 40.26 -6.74
CA PRO A 107 6.02 40.91 -5.59
C PRO A 107 6.78 39.88 -4.74
N SER A 108 8.02 40.16 -4.38
CA SER A 108 8.68 39.37 -3.34
C SER A 108 7.86 39.51 -2.06
N GLY A 109 7.59 38.42 -1.34
CA GLY A 109 6.76 38.42 -0.12
C GLY A 109 7.08 39.55 0.89
N GLN A 110 6.15 39.83 1.80
CA GLN A 110 6.26 41.01 2.68
C GLN A 110 7.45 40.96 3.64
N GLY A 111 8.13 42.10 3.80
CA GLY A 111 9.16 42.32 4.83
C GLY A 111 10.52 41.67 4.56
N LYS A 112 11.40 41.71 5.58
CA LYS A 112 12.79 41.20 5.51
C LYS A 112 12.83 39.71 5.13
N TYR A 113 11.93 38.90 5.68
CA TYR A 113 11.88 37.46 5.43
C TYR A 113 11.53 37.11 3.98
N GLY A 114 10.62 37.87 3.35
CA GLY A 114 10.29 37.67 1.93
C GLY A 114 11.48 37.91 1.01
N LYS A 115 12.28 38.94 1.29
CA LYS A 115 13.51 39.25 0.53
C LYS A 115 14.55 38.13 0.69
N VAL A 116 14.81 37.70 1.92
CA VAL A 116 15.76 36.62 2.21
C VAL A 116 15.32 35.33 1.52
N ASN A 117 14.02 35.00 1.59
CA ASN A 117 13.47 33.80 0.97
C ASN A 117 13.59 33.81 -0.55
N SER A 118 13.32 34.95 -1.19
CA SER A 118 13.40 35.10 -2.64
C SER A 118 14.83 34.97 -3.14
N LYS A 119 15.80 35.58 -2.45
CA LYS A 119 17.21 35.45 -2.78
C LYS A 119 17.71 34.03 -2.59
N ALA A 120 17.31 33.36 -1.51
CA ALA A 120 17.68 31.97 -1.24
C ALA A 120 17.08 30.97 -2.25
N TYR A 121 15.94 31.31 -2.85
CA TYR A 121 15.27 30.46 -3.83
C TYR A 121 16.03 30.35 -5.15
N LEU A 122 16.80 31.37 -5.53
CA LEU A 122 17.65 31.37 -6.72
C LEU A 122 18.63 30.18 -6.78
N ILE A 123 19.05 29.66 -5.62
CA ILE A 123 19.93 28.48 -5.56
C ILE A 123 19.25 27.28 -4.89
N HIS A 124 17.93 27.35 -4.68
CA HIS A 124 17.15 26.34 -3.97
C HIS A 124 17.64 25.98 -2.57
N ALA A 125 18.32 26.89 -1.85
CA ALA A 125 19.05 26.64 -0.60
C ALA A 125 18.26 25.96 0.55
N LYS A 126 16.92 25.90 0.44
CA LYS A 126 16.02 25.33 1.45
C LYS A 126 15.14 24.19 0.91
N SER A 127 15.32 23.78 -0.34
CA SER A 127 14.44 22.87 -1.07
C SER A 127 15.20 21.58 -1.44
N PRO A 128 15.20 20.56 -0.56
CA PRO A 128 16.04 19.36 -0.70
C PRO A 128 15.72 18.47 -1.90
N ASP A 129 14.53 18.63 -2.48
CA ASP A 129 14.05 17.95 -3.68
C ASP A 129 14.47 18.61 -4.98
N LYS A 130 15.02 19.82 -4.92
CA LYS A 130 15.42 20.58 -6.10
C LYS A 130 16.94 20.61 -6.22
N HIS A 131 17.40 20.76 -7.46
CA HIS A 131 18.83 20.92 -7.73
C HIS A 131 19.37 22.15 -6.98
N GLN A 132 20.47 21.98 -6.25
CA GLN A 132 21.13 23.05 -5.51
C GLN A 132 22.18 23.70 -6.41
N TYR A 133 21.91 24.92 -6.88
CA TYR A 133 22.86 25.68 -7.71
C TYR A 133 23.96 26.31 -6.85
N ALA A 134 25.12 26.56 -7.44
CA ALA A 134 26.19 27.26 -6.72
C ALA A 134 25.87 28.76 -6.60
N PRO A 135 26.19 29.42 -5.47
CA PRO A 135 26.06 30.88 -5.34
C PRO A 135 26.77 31.67 -6.44
N SER A 136 27.89 31.15 -6.94
CA SER A 136 28.67 31.75 -8.04
C SER A 136 27.98 31.70 -9.41
N GLU A 137 26.90 30.92 -9.56
CA GLU A 137 26.10 30.89 -10.80
C GLU A 137 25.12 32.07 -10.90
N VAL A 138 24.97 32.85 -9.82
CA VAL A 138 24.09 34.02 -9.72
C VAL A 138 24.84 35.28 -10.14
N GLU A 139 24.32 35.98 -11.16
CA GLU A 139 24.85 37.26 -11.64
C GLU A 139 24.12 38.42 -10.97
N THR A 140 24.86 39.32 -10.31
CA THR A 140 24.30 40.50 -9.62
C THR A 140 24.67 41.84 -10.25
N PHE A 141 25.53 41.83 -11.28
CA PHE A 141 26.14 43.01 -11.87
C PHE A 141 26.79 43.96 -10.85
N GLY A 142 27.34 43.40 -9.76
CA GLY A 142 27.99 44.15 -8.70
C GLY A 142 27.04 44.99 -7.84
N THR A 143 25.72 44.83 -7.96
CA THR A 143 24.74 45.61 -7.19
C THR A 143 24.68 45.22 -5.71
N PHE A 144 25.11 44.00 -5.39
CA PHE A 144 25.46 43.53 -4.04
C PHE A 144 26.25 42.21 -4.12
N ASP A 145 26.86 41.84 -3.00
CA ASP A 145 27.57 40.56 -2.83
C ASP A 145 26.58 39.44 -2.48
N TYR A 146 26.30 38.56 -3.46
CA TYR A 146 25.39 37.44 -3.28
C TYR A 146 26.04 36.29 -2.48
N GLU A 147 27.33 36.05 -2.66
CA GLU A 147 28.04 34.99 -1.93
C GLU A 147 28.13 35.32 -0.45
N ALA A 148 28.46 36.56 -0.09
CA ALA A 148 28.42 37.03 1.30
C ALA A 148 27.00 36.93 1.88
N PHE A 149 25.96 37.25 1.10
CA PHE A 149 24.57 37.05 1.55
C PHE A 149 24.26 35.58 1.85
N ILE A 150 24.72 34.64 1.02
CA ILE A 150 24.54 33.21 1.28
C ILE A 150 25.30 32.79 2.54
N GLU A 151 26.54 33.24 2.70
CA GLU A 151 27.37 32.93 3.88
C GLU A 151 26.72 33.45 5.18
N ASP A 152 26.30 34.71 5.20
CA ASP A 152 25.64 35.35 6.35
C ASP A 152 24.36 34.62 6.79
N ASN A 153 23.71 33.89 5.88
CA ASN A 153 22.47 33.17 6.13
C ASN A 153 22.64 31.63 6.16
N ARG A 154 23.87 31.12 6.02
CA ARG A 154 24.19 29.68 5.89
C ARG A 154 23.56 28.83 7.00
N ALA A 155 23.64 29.28 8.24
CA ALA A 155 23.11 28.55 9.39
C ALA A 155 21.58 28.42 9.36
N ASP A 156 20.85 29.49 9.02
CA ASP A 156 19.38 29.47 8.91
C ASP A 156 18.94 28.60 7.72
N PHE A 157 19.59 28.73 6.56
CA PHE A 157 19.26 27.93 5.39
C PHE A 157 19.52 26.44 5.62
N SER A 158 20.67 26.07 6.19
CA SER A 158 20.97 24.68 6.56
C SER A 158 19.93 24.12 7.52
N LYS A 159 19.50 24.90 8.53
CA LYS A 159 18.45 24.47 9.46
C LYS A 159 17.13 24.21 8.74
N ARG A 160 16.68 25.14 7.89
CA ARG A 160 15.40 25.01 7.16
C ARG A 160 15.43 23.87 6.15
N TYR A 161 16.56 23.69 5.46
CA TYR A 161 16.79 22.55 4.58
C TYR A 161 16.62 21.22 5.33
N ALA A 162 17.22 21.09 6.51
CA ALA A 162 17.08 19.89 7.33
C ALA A 162 15.65 19.64 7.81
N VAL A 163 14.90 20.69 8.18
CA VAL A 163 13.46 20.58 8.52
C VAL A 163 12.66 20.09 7.31
N ALA A 164 12.79 20.76 6.16
CA ALA A 164 12.07 20.38 4.93
C ALA A 164 12.39 18.94 4.48
N LYS A 165 13.63 18.49 4.67
CA LYS A 165 14.05 17.11 4.35
C LYS A 165 13.37 16.10 5.27
N ARG A 166 13.26 16.40 6.57
CA ARG A 166 12.56 15.55 7.54
C ARG A 166 11.06 15.49 7.27
N GLU A 167 10.42 16.64 7.08
CA GLU A 167 8.98 16.73 6.78
C GLU A 167 8.60 15.91 5.55
N LYS A 168 9.40 15.96 4.47
CA LYS A 168 9.17 15.13 3.28
C LYS A 168 9.37 13.63 3.52
N SER A 169 10.38 13.28 4.32
CA SER A 169 10.59 11.88 4.71
C SER A 169 9.41 11.34 5.51
N ASP A 170 8.86 12.15 6.43
CA ASP A 170 7.69 11.78 7.23
C ASP A 170 6.42 11.71 6.37
N GLU A 171 6.18 12.64 5.44
CA GLU A 171 5.03 12.58 4.52
C GLU A 171 5.07 11.32 3.63
N SER A 172 6.26 10.94 3.16
CA SER A 172 6.44 9.71 2.40
C SER A 172 6.12 8.47 3.24
N LEU A 173 6.58 8.44 4.50
CA LEU A 173 6.28 7.35 5.43
C LEU A 173 4.79 7.25 5.75
N ASP A 174 4.12 8.39 5.97
CA ASP A 174 2.69 8.42 6.26
C ASP A 174 1.86 7.86 5.10
N LYS A 175 2.25 8.17 3.85
CA LYS A 175 1.61 7.56 2.66
C LYS A 175 1.80 6.04 2.63
N VAL A 176 3.02 5.58 2.87
CA VAL A 176 3.32 4.14 2.94
C VAL A 176 2.50 3.45 4.03
N PHE A 177 2.37 4.06 5.22
CA PHE A 177 1.52 3.50 6.29
C PHE A 177 0.04 3.42 5.90
N GLN A 178 -0.49 4.42 5.20
CA GLN A 178 -1.87 4.39 4.73
C GLN A 178 -2.10 3.28 3.71
N GLU A 179 -1.18 3.09 2.76
CA GLU A 179 -1.29 1.99 1.78
C GLU A 179 -1.22 0.61 2.45
N ILE A 180 -0.39 0.44 3.48
CA ILE A 180 -0.36 -0.79 4.31
C ILE A 180 -1.69 -0.99 5.05
N ILE A 181 -2.20 0.04 5.74
CA ILE A 181 -3.45 -0.04 6.52
C ILE A 181 -4.67 -0.31 5.63
N ASN A 182 -4.66 0.20 4.40
CA ASN A 182 -5.70 -0.07 3.41
C ASN A 182 -5.56 -1.48 2.78
N GLY A 183 -4.42 -2.13 2.96
CA GLY A 183 -4.13 -3.46 2.43
C GLY A 183 -3.63 -3.45 0.98
N ASN A 184 -3.29 -2.28 0.45
CA ASN A 184 -2.80 -2.09 -0.93
C ASN A 184 -1.30 -2.37 -1.07
N LEU A 185 -0.54 -2.25 0.02
CA LEU A 185 0.89 -2.51 0.06
C LEU A 185 1.19 -3.66 1.02
N THR A 186 1.88 -4.68 0.51
CA THR A 186 2.32 -5.87 1.27
C THR A 186 3.80 -5.81 1.58
N GLU A 187 4.26 -6.73 2.43
CA GLU A 187 5.69 -6.90 2.73
C GLU A 187 6.47 -7.32 1.48
N ASP A 188 5.90 -8.22 0.66
CA ASP A 188 6.49 -8.61 -0.63
C ASP A 188 6.62 -7.42 -1.58
N ASP A 189 5.61 -6.55 -1.65
CA ASP A 189 5.68 -5.33 -2.47
C ASP A 189 6.79 -4.38 -2.00
N ILE A 190 6.99 -4.26 -0.69
CA ILE A 190 8.08 -3.46 -0.11
C ILE A 190 9.45 -4.03 -0.52
N PHE A 191 9.63 -5.35 -0.44
CA PHE A 191 10.89 -5.99 -0.78
C PHE A 191 11.13 -6.19 -2.28
N ALA A 192 10.09 -6.00 -3.10
CA ALA A 192 10.19 -5.97 -4.56
C ALA A 192 10.65 -4.60 -5.10
N ASP A 193 10.61 -3.54 -4.28
CA ASP A 193 10.98 -2.17 -4.66
C ASP A 193 12.18 -1.67 -3.84
N GLU A 194 13.23 -1.19 -4.51
CA GLU A 194 14.48 -0.76 -3.85
C GLU A 194 14.29 0.49 -2.97
N GLU A 195 13.42 1.41 -3.36
CA GLU A 195 13.15 2.64 -2.61
C GLU A 195 12.35 2.33 -1.34
N LEU A 196 11.33 1.48 -1.45
CA LEU A 196 10.55 1.01 -0.30
C LEU A 196 11.39 0.12 0.63
N THR A 197 12.26 -0.73 0.09
CA THR A 197 13.19 -1.54 0.89
C THR A 197 14.16 -0.65 1.67
N PHE A 198 14.71 0.38 1.01
CA PHE A 198 15.57 1.36 1.68
C PHE A 198 14.78 2.06 2.79
N LEU A 199 13.57 2.56 2.52
CA LEU A 199 12.71 3.19 3.52
C LEU A 199 12.44 2.26 4.71
N TRP A 200 12.16 0.99 4.45
CA TRP A 200 11.94 -0.03 5.48
C TRP A 200 13.15 -0.21 6.38
N SER A 201 14.36 -0.26 5.82
CA SER A 201 15.58 -0.50 6.59
C SER A 201 15.83 0.53 7.72
N TYR A 202 15.32 1.75 7.56
CA TYR A 202 15.41 2.83 8.56
C TYR A 202 14.16 2.99 9.43
N ASN A 203 13.06 2.28 9.13
CA ASN A 203 11.74 2.47 9.75
C ASN A 203 11.05 1.16 10.17
N GLN A 204 11.81 0.06 10.32
CA GLN A 204 11.31 -1.30 10.60
C GLN A 204 10.20 -1.32 11.66
N THR A 205 10.45 -0.77 12.85
CA THR A 205 9.46 -0.76 13.95
C THR A 205 8.13 -0.11 13.57
N ARG A 206 8.15 1.01 12.85
CA ARG A 206 6.91 1.74 12.48
C ARG A 206 6.13 0.97 11.42
N LEU A 207 6.82 0.33 10.46
CA LEU A 207 6.18 -0.49 9.42
C LEU A 207 5.61 -1.78 10.01
N ASP A 208 6.32 -2.44 10.93
CA ASP A 208 5.82 -3.59 11.69
C ASP A 208 4.53 -3.24 12.46
N GLU A 209 4.49 -2.06 13.07
CA GLU A 209 3.29 -1.54 13.74
C GLU A 209 2.13 -1.32 12.76
N ALA A 210 2.40 -0.81 11.55
CA ALA A 210 1.40 -0.63 10.50
C ALA A 210 0.83 -1.98 10.02
N PHE A 211 1.66 -2.99 9.77
CA PHE A 211 1.20 -4.33 9.41
C PHE A 211 0.37 -4.98 10.52
N ARG A 212 0.80 -4.84 11.79
CA ARG A 212 0.00 -5.29 12.95
C ARG A 212 -1.34 -4.57 13.05
N ALA A 213 -1.37 -3.27 12.76
CA ALA A 213 -2.61 -2.48 12.76
C ALA A 213 -3.56 -2.95 11.65
N TYR A 214 -3.05 -3.12 10.42
CA TYR A 214 -3.80 -3.71 9.31
C TYR A 214 -4.43 -5.04 9.72
N GLY A 215 -3.64 -5.96 10.29
CA GLY A 215 -4.17 -7.28 10.62
C GLY A 215 -5.20 -7.30 11.74
N LYS A 216 -5.07 -6.38 12.70
CA LYS A 216 -6.10 -6.17 13.73
C LYS A 216 -7.39 -5.60 13.13
N ILE A 217 -7.29 -4.68 12.17
CA ILE A 217 -8.45 -4.10 11.47
C ILE A 217 -9.14 -5.18 10.63
N ALA A 218 -8.39 -5.96 9.85
CA ALA A 218 -8.90 -7.06 9.04
C ALA A 218 -9.65 -8.09 9.90
N SER A 219 -9.00 -8.60 10.95
CA SER A 219 -9.63 -9.57 11.87
C SER A 219 -10.94 -9.04 12.50
N LYS A 220 -10.99 -7.75 12.86
CA LYS A 220 -12.19 -7.12 13.41
C LYS A 220 -13.29 -6.89 12.38
N ARG A 221 -12.93 -6.64 11.12
CA ARG A 221 -13.87 -6.55 10.00
C ARG A 221 -14.52 -7.92 9.76
N THR A 222 -13.70 -8.96 9.60
CA THR A 222 -14.19 -10.34 9.41
C THR A 222 -15.07 -10.80 10.58
N LEU A 223 -14.73 -10.45 11.83
CA LEU A 223 -15.60 -10.72 12.98
C LEU A 223 -16.97 -10.07 12.83
N ARG A 224 -17.04 -8.80 12.42
CA ARG A 224 -18.32 -8.10 12.26
C ARG A 224 -19.16 -8.71 11.15
N GLU A 225 -18.53 -9.07 10.04
CA GLU A 225 -19.20 -9.74 8.91
C GLU A 225 -19.77 -11.10 9.35
N LEU A 226 -19.01 -11.85 10.17
CA LEU A 226 -19.48 -13.09 10.79
C LEU A 226 -20.66 -12.86 11.74
N GLU A 227 -20.56 -11.87 12.63
CA GLU A 227 -21.63 -11.51 13.58
C GLU A 227 -22.90 -11.03 12.87
N ASN A 228 -22.74 -10.34 11.75
CA ASN A 228 -23.82 -9.93 10.87
C ASN A 228 -24.38 -11.09 10.04
N GLY A 229 -23.77 -12.28 10.07
CA GLY A 229 -24.17 -13.43 9.25
C GLY A 229 -24.04 -13.15 7.75
N GLU A 230 -23.04 -12.36 7.36
CA GLU A 230 -22.72 -12.06 5.97
C GLU A 230 -21.97 -13.22 5.30
N PHE A 231 -21.40 -14.15 6.07
CA PHE A 231 -20.86 -15.39 5.55
C PHE A 231 -20.99 -16.50 6.59
N LYS A 232 -20.75 -17.73 6.16
CA LYS A 232 -20.69 -18.92 7.01
C LYS A 232 -19.26 -19.48 6.93
N PRO A 233 -18.50 -19.52 8.04
CA PRO A 233 -17.18 -20.10 8.03
C PRO A 233 -17.24 -21.53 7.50
N THR A 234 -16.19 -21.90 6.76
CA THR A 234 -16.09 -23.20 6.12
C THR A 234 -14.77 -23.86 6.47
N ILE A 235 -14.81 -25.14 6.78
CA ILE A 235 -13.63 -25.93 7.15
C ILE A 235 -13.57 -27.15 6.25
N ILE A 236 -12.42 -27.33 5.60
CA ILE A 236 -12.18 -28.38 4.62
C ILE A 236 -10.98 -29.20 5.04
N TYR A 237 -11.14 -30.51 4.95
CA TYR A 237 -10.04 -31.45 5.17
C TYR A 237 -9.62 -32.08 3.85
N VAL A 238 -8.33 -32.04 3.52
CA VAL A 238 -7.76 -32.59 2.28
C VAL A 238 -6.82 -33.73 2.63
N HIS A 239 -7.13 -34.95 2.20
CA HIS A 239 -6.29 -36.10 2.51
C HIS A 239 -6.02 -37.04 1.33
N GLY A 240 -5.12 -37.98 1.58
CA GLY A 240 -4.61 -38.92 0.59
C GLY A 240 -3.17 -39.34 0.90
N SER A 241 -2.72 -40.41 0.25
CA SER A 241 -1.37 -40.96 0.49
C SER A 241 -0.25 -39.91 0.38
N SER A 242 0.89 -40.15 1.04
CA SER A 242 2.04 -39.24 0.95
C SER A 242 2.49 -39.04 -0.50
N GLY A 243 2.86 -37.80 -0.86
CA GLY A 243 3.29 -37.45 -2.22
C GLY A 243 2.20 -37.42 -3.30
N ILE A 244 0.92 -37.60 -2.96
CA ILE A 244 -0.16 -37.64 -3.97
C ILE A 244 -0.63 -36.26 -4.48
N GLY A 245 -0.10 -35.16 -3.92
CA GLY A 245 -0.45 -33.80 -4.33
C GLY A 245 -1.56 -33.12 -3.52
N LYS A 246 -1.68 -33.44 -2.22
CA LYS A 246 -2.67 -32.83 -1.31
C LYS A 246 -2.48 -31.32 -1.17
N THR A 247 -1.26 -30.90 -0.82
CA THR A 247 -0.87 -29.49 -0.68
C THR A 247 -1.09 -28.74 -1.98
N THR A 248 -0.73 -29.36 -3.11
CA THR A 248 -0.97 -28.79 -4.45
C THR A 248 -2.47 -28.56 -4.71
N LEU A 249 -3.33 -29.55 -4.44
CA LEU A 249 -4.78 -29.38 -4.60
C LEU A 249 -5.32 -28.29 -3.67
N ALA A 250 -4.87 -28.26 -2.41
CA ALA A 250 -5.29 -27.24 -1.45
C ALA A 250 -4.91 -25.83 -1.91
N LEU A 251 -3.68 -25.64 -2.38
CA LEU A 251 -3.21 -24.36 -2.92
C LEU A 251 -3.98 -23.96 -4.18
N GLU A 252 -4.18 -24.87 -5.14
CA GLU A 252 -4.97 -24.58 -6.35
C GLU A 252 -6.42 -24.16 -6.02
N VAL A 253 -7.05 -24.80 -5.03
CA VAL A 253 -8.39 -24.40 -4.53
C VAL A 253 -8.34 -23.01 -3.92
N ILE A 254 -7.34 -22.72 -3.08
CA ILE A 254 -7.21 -21.41 -2.40
C ILE A 254 -6.90 -20.29 -3.40
N GLU A 255 -6.02 -20.51 -4.37
CA GLU A 255 -5.67 -19.56 -5.43
C GLU A 255 -6.91 -19.17 -6.23
N GLU A 256 -7.73 -20.13 -6.64
CA GLU A 256 -8.96 -19.85 -7.39
C GLU A 256 -10.01 -19.12 -6.51
N ILE A 257 -10.06 -19.39 -5.19
CA ILE A 257 -10.90 -18.62 -4.25
C ILE A 257 -10.45 -17.16 -4.18
N ILE A 258 -9.15 -16.91 -3.99
CA ILE A 258 -8.60 -15.55 -3.89
C ILE A 258 -8.84 -14.79 -5.19
N LYS A 259 -8.65 -15.46 -6.34
CA LYS A 259 -8.93 -14.90 -7.66
C LYS A 259 -10.40 -14.50 -7.79
N ARG A 260 -11.35 -15.37 -7.45
CA ARG A 260 -12.79 -15.07 -7.52
C ARG A 260 -13.22 -14.01 -6.50
N ALA A 261 -12.61 -13.97 -5.33
CA ALA A 261 -12.81 -12.88 -4.37
C ALA A 261 -12.36 -11.53 -4.94
N LYS A 262 -11.22 -11.50 -5.64
CA LYS A 262 -10.71 -10.30 -6.31
C LYS A 262 -11.63 -9.81 -7.42
N GLU A 263 -12.27 -10.71 -8.17
CA GLU A 263 -13.29 -10.38 -9.17
C GLU A 263 -14.51 -9.67 -8.54
N GLU A 264 -14.84 -9.98 -7.28
CA GLU A 264 -15.87 -9.30 -6.47
C GLU A 264 -15.35 -8.05 -5.73
N GLY A 265 -14.12 -7.60 -6.02
CA GLY A 265 -13.50 -6.44 -5.37
C GLY A 265 -13.04 -6.68 -3.93
N LEU A 266 -12.87 -7.94 -3.53
CA LEU A 266 -12.37 -8.34 -2.21
C LEU A 266 -10.89 -8.69 -2.28
N ASN A 267 -10.08 -8.10 -1.41
CA ASN A 267 -8.63 -8.35 -1.35
C ASN A 267 -8.29 -9.40 -0.27
N TRP A 268 -8.73 -10.64 -0.48
CA TRP A 268 -8.47 -11.73 0.46
C TRP A 268 -7.05 -12.25 0.36
N LYS A 269 -6.50 -12.64 1.50
CA LYS A 269 -5.15 -13.23 1.60
C LYS A 269 -5.20 -14.62 2.22
N MET A 270 -4.16 -15.40 1.94
CA MET A 270 -3.92 -16.68 2.58
C MET A 270 -2.85 -16.53 3.65
N TYR A 271 -3.08 -17.15 4.81
CA TYR A 271 -2.06 -17.44 5.79
C TYR A 271 -1.72 -18.93 5.75
N SER A 272 -0.44 -19.26 5.53
CA SER A 272 0.07 -20.63 5.61
C SER A 272 0.79 -20.83 6.94
N ALA A 273 0.25 -21.69 7.79
CA ALA A 273 0.78 -21.85 9.13
C ALA A 273 2.03 -22.73 9.19
N GLY A 274 2.95 -22.37 10.09
CA GLY A 274 4.12 -23.19 10.44
C GLY A 274 3.79 -24.39 11.33
N ALA A 275 4.73 -25.32 11.45
CA ALA A 275 4.54 -26.58 12.21
C ALA A 275 4.43 -26.41 13.74
N LYS A 276 4.96 -25.31 14.29
CA LYS A 276 4.89 -24.91 15.71
C LYS A 276 4.55 -23.44 15.80
N ASN A 277 3.87 -23.03 16.87
CA ASN A 277 3.37 -21.66 17.06
C ASN A 277 2.59 -21.16 15.83
N ILE A 278 1.61 -21.98 15.44
CA ILE A 278 0.87 -21.95 14.17
C ILE A 278 0.35 -20.56 13.80
N PHE A 279 0.09 -19.66 14.75
CA PHE A 279 -0.51 -18.35 14.50
C PHE A 279 0.40 -17.14 14.82
N ASP A 280 1.69 -17.33 15.06
CA ASP A 280 2.61 -16.21 15.38
C ASP A 280 2.67 -15.16 14.26
N GLU A 281 2.49 -15.56 13.01
CA GLU A 281 2.53 -14.70 11.81
C GLU A 281 1.16 -14.46 11.19
N TYR A 282 0.07 -14.90 11.83
CA TYR A 282 -1.29 -14.59 11.37
C TYR A 282 -1.63 -13.10 11.56
N PHE A 283 -1.95 -12.41 10.47
CA PHE A 283 -2.35 -11.00 10.44
C PHE A 283 -3.79 -10.81 9.94
N GLY A 284 -4.70 -11.74 10.23
CA GLY A 284 -6.12 -11.53 9.94
C GLY A 284 -6.55 -11.93 8.54
N GLU A 285 -5.75 -12.77 7.88
CA GLU A 285 -6.01 -13.34 6.57
C GLU A 285 -7.31 -14.16 6.56
N GLU A 286 -8.06 -14.07 5.46
CA GLU A 286 -9.38 -14.68 5.33
C GLU A 286 -9.32 -16.19 5.09
N VAL A 287 -8.22 -16.68 4.51
CA VAL A 287 -8.02 -18.09 4.22
C VAL A 287 -6.83 -18.62 5.00
N ILE A 288 -7.04 -19.69 5.78
CA ILE A 288 -6.01 -20.30 6.62
C ILE A 288 -5.70 -21.69 6.09
N LEU A 289 -4.43 -21.94 5.76
CA LEU A 289 -3.91 -23.26 5.39
C LEU A 289 -3.10 -23.83 6.55
N LEU A 290 -3.53 -24.99 7.05
CA LEU A 290 -2.75 -25.85 7.94
C LEU A 290 -2.22 -27.03 7.12
N ASP A 291 -0.98 -26.92 6.65
CA ASP A 291 -0.37 -27.95 5.81
C ASP A 291 0.30 -29.04 6.67
N ASP A 292 -0.24 -30.26 6.61
CA ASP A 292 0.21 -31.45 7.36
C ASP A 292 0.48 -31.15 8.87
N PRO A 293 -0.49 -30.60 9.64
CA PRO A 293 -0.29 -30.33 11.04
C PRO A 293 -0.09 -31.62 11.83
N ARG A 294 0.60 -31.54 12.96
CA ARG A 294 0.73 -32.65 13.91
C ARG A 294 -0.38 -32.60 14.94
N SER A 295 -0.70 -33.76 15.53
CA SER A 295 -1.73 -33.85 16.57
C SER A 295 -1.39 -33.00 17.81
N ASP A 296 -0.11 -32.77 18.07
CA ASP A 296 0.42 -31.94 19.15
C ASP A 296 0.74 -30.48 18.73
N SER A 297 0.40 -30.09 17.50
CA SER A 297 0.64 -28.71 17.04
C SER A 297 -0.26 -27.68 17.77
N LEU A 298 -1.42 -28.08 18.28
CA LEU A 298 -2.29 -27.29 19.17
C LEU A 298 -2.75 -28.13 20.37
N LEU A 299 -3.13 -27.46 21.46
CA LEU A 299 -3.83 -28.09 22.57
C LEU A 299 -5.24 -28.56 22.12
N PRO A 300 -5.80 -29.65 22.69
CA PRO A 300 -7.12 -30.17 22.30
C PRO A 300 -8.23 -29.11 22.31
N ALA A 301 -8.26 -28.25 23.35
CA ALA A 301 -9.21 -27.15 23.46
C ALA A 301 -8.99 -26.04 22.42
N ASP A 302 -7.75 -25.82 21.98
CA ASP A 302 -7.43 -24.81 20.96
C ASP A 302 -7.80 -25.30 19.55
N TRP A 303 -7.71 -26.61 19.27
CA TRP A 303 -8.32 -27.22 18.09
C TRP A 303 -9.82 -26.96 18.04
N LEU A 304 -10.53 -27.19 19.16
CA LEU A 304 -11.97 -26.94 19.22
C LEU A 304 -12.30 -25.46 19.00
N LYS A 305 -11.50 -24.54 19.56
CA LYS A 305 -11.71 -23.11 19.35
C LYS A 305 -11.48 -22.70 17.90
N LEU A 306 -10.42 -23.19 17.26
CA LEU A 306 -10.10 -22.86 15.87
C LEU A 306 -11.18 -23.37 14.91
N LEU A 307 -11.66 -24.59 15.14
CA LEU A 307 -12.61 -25.26 14.27
C LEU A 307 -14.07 -24.85 14.56
N ASP A 308 -14.32 -24.09 15.61
CA ASP A 308 -15.68 -23.68 15.96
C ASP A 308 -16.04 -22.35 15.28
N PRO A 309 -16.98 -22.37 14.31
CA PRO A 309 -17.35 -21.18 13.53
C PRO A 309 -18.00 -20.07 14.36
N LEU A 310 -18.45 -20.36 15.59
CA LEU A 310 -19.05 -19.38 16.50
C LEU A 310 -18.07 -18.87 17.55
N ASN A 311 -16.85 -19.41 17.57
CA ASN A 311 -15.91 -19.12 18.63
C ASN A 311 -15.18 -17.80 18.38
N LYS A 312 -15.34 -16.88 19.33
CA LYS A 312 -14.74 -15.53 19.31
C LYS A 312 -13.53 -15.43 20.23
N SER A 313 -13.05 -16.57 20.75
CA SER A 313 -11.95 -16.63 21.70
C SER A 313 -10.61 -16.40 21.03
N TYR A 314 -9.66 -15.86 21.78
CA TYR A 314 -8.29 -15.76 21.31
C TYR A 314 -7.59 -17.13 21.43
N LEU A 315 -6.90 -17.55 20.37
CA LEU A 315 -6.04 -18.73 20.35
C LEU A 315 -4.67 -18.40 20.94
N SER A 316 -4.02 -19.40 21.53
CA SER A 316 -2.67 -19.26 22.09
C SER A 316 -1.64 -18.99 20.98
N ALA A 317 -0.73 -18.05 21.24
CA ALA A 317 0.41 -17.72 20.39
C ALA A 317 1.57 -17.21 21.26
N ARG A 318 2.81 -17.28 20.77
CA ARG A 318 4.02 -17.15 21.59
C ARG A 318 4.14 -15.80 22.29
N TYR A 319 3.76 -14.73 21.59
CA TYR A 319 3.91 -13.36 22.08
C TYR A 319 2.63 -12.80 22.71
N LYS A 320 1.48 -13.10 22.10
CA LYS A 320 0.15 -12.68 22.58
C LYS A 320 -0.92 -13.51 21.90
N ASN A 321 -1.92 -13.94 22.66
CA ASN A 321 -3.07 -14.64 22.09
C ASN A 321 -3.70 -13.85 20.94
N LYS A 322 -4.10 -14.53 19.86
CA LYS A 322 -4.62 -13.91 18.63
C LYS A 322 -6.07 -14.26 18.38
N LEU A 323 -6.82 -13.30 17.86
CA LEU A 323 -8.18 -13.51 17.38
C LEU A 323 -8.09 -14.06 15.95
N VAL A 324 -8.24 -15.37 15.80
CA VAL A 324 -8.16 -16.05 14.50
C VAL A 324 -9.57 -16.27 13.98
N ILE A 325 -9.92 -15.59 12.89
CA ILE A 325 -11.26 -15.65 12.28
C ILE A 325 -11.04 -15.72 10.77
N GLY A 326 -10.97 -16.95 10.26
CA GLY A 326 -10.94 -17.22 8.83
C GLY A 326 -12.35 -17.37 8.27
N ARG A 327 -12.51 -17.02 6.99
CA ARG A 327 -13.67 -17.42 6.17
C ARG A 327 -13.56 -18.88 5.77
N LEU A 328 -12.34 -19.33 5.48
CA LEU A 328 -12.03 -20.71 5.12
C LEU A 328 -10.81 -21.20 5.92
N ILE A 329 -10.92 -22.42 6.46
CA ILE A 329 -9.79 -23.16 7.01
C ILE A 329 -9.61 -24.43 6.16
N VAL A 330 -8.43 -24.59 5.58
CA VAL A 330 -8.05 -25.80 4.83
C VAL A 330 -6.99 -26.53 5.63
N ILE A 331 -7.23 -27.81 5.91
CA ILE A 331 -6.28 -28.68 6.61
C ILE A 331 -5.88 -29.79 5.67
N THR A 332 -4.59 -29.93 5.37
CA THR A 332 -4.09 -31.08 4.61
C THR A 332 -3.56 -32.15 5.58
N ASN A 333 -3.74 -33.42 5.25
CA ASN A 333 -3.10 -34.50 6.00
C ASN A 333 -2.93 -35.78 5.20
N TYR A 334 -1.91 -36.59 5.48
CA TYR A 334 -1.83 -37.93 4.88
C TYR A 334 -2.85 -38.92 5.45
N GLN A 335 -3.34 -38.68 6.67
CA GLN A 335 -4.35 -39.52 7.33
C GLN A 335 -5.76 -39.06 6.98
N SER A 336 -6.75 -39.94 7.11
CA SER A 336 -8.16 -39.53 7.06
C SER A 336 -8.51 -38.63 8.26
N LEU A 337 -9.59 -37.87 8.11
CA LEU A 337 -10.10 -36.96 9.14
C LEU A 337 -10.26 -37.67 10.49
N LYS A 338 -10.95 -38.81 10.49
CA LYS A 338 -11.19 -39.65 11.68
C LYS A 338 -9.87 -40.15 12.28
N SER A 339 -8.93 -40.60 11.45
CA SER A 339 -7.65 -41.13 11.92
C SER A 339 -6.69 -40.08 12.48
N PHE A 340 -6.74 -38.84 11.99
CA PHE A 340 -5.94 -37.76 12.53
C PHE A 340 -6.51 -37.26 13.86
N PHE A 341 -7.79 -36.85 13.88
CA PHE A 341 -8.41 -36.31 15.10
C PHE A 341 -8.60 -37.36 16.19
N GLY A 342 -8.73 -38.65 15.83
CA GLY A 342 -8.76 -39.75 16.79
C GLY A 342 -7.44 -39.95 17.56
N LYS A 343 -6.33 -39.33 17.15
CA LYS A 343 -5.07 -39.32 17.91
C LYS A 343 -5.04 -38.26 19.00
N ILE A 344 -5.90 -37.24 18.92
CA ILE A 344 -5.94 -36.14 19.88
C ILE A 344 -6.71 -36.64 21.10
N GLN A 345 -5.98 -36.88 22.18
CA GLN A 345 -6.56 -37.39 23.42
C GLN A 345 -7.33 -36.31 24.19
N ASN A 346 -8.20 -36.74 25.10
CA ASN A 346 -8.97 -35.91 26.05
C ASN A 346 -10.16 -35.11 25.46
N GLU A 347 -10.55 -35.36 24.21
CA GLU A 347 -11.73 -34.78 23.57
C GLU A 347 -12.51 -35.85 22.79
N ASP A 348 -13.84 -35.72 22.73
CA ASP A 348 -14.69 -36.62 21.95
C ASP A 348 -14.48 -36.38 20.45
N LEU A 349 -14.15 -37.44 19.70
CA LEU A 349 -13.92 -37.38 18.25
C LEU A 349 -15.08 -36.74 17.48
N ASN A 350 -16.33 -36.94 17.93
CA ASN A 350 -17.50 -36.31 17.32
C ASN A 350 -17.47 -34.78 17.39
N GLN A 351 -16.84 -34.21 18.42
CA GLN A 351 -16.66 -32.76 18.53
C GLN A 351 -15.83 -32.24 17.35
N TYR A 352 -14.77 -32.95 16.95
CA TYR A 352 -13.97 -32.52 15.82
C TYR A 352 -14.69 -32.73 14.50
N ILE A 353 -15.20 -33.94 14.24
CA ILE A 353 -15.76 -34.31 12.94
C ILE A 353 -16.89 -33.34 12.54
N ARG A 354 -17.84 -33.05 13.45
CA ARG A 354 -19.02 -32.21 13.16
C ARG A 354 -18.72 -30.77 12.72
N ARG A 355 -17.47 -30.30 12.88
CA ARG A 355 -17.04 -28.94 12.53
C ARG A 355 -16.52 -28.83 11.10
N PHE A 356 -16.18 -29.95 10.48
CA PHE A 356 -15.80 -29.98 9.07
C PHE A 356 -17.04 -29.90 8.19
N ASN A 357 -16.93 -29.21 7.05
CA ASN A 357 -18.00 -29.15 6.07
C ASN A 357 -17.79 -30.18 4.97
N ASN A 358 -16.56 -30.23 4.45
CA ASN A 358 -16.21 -31.08 3.33
C ASN A 358 -14.88 -31.79 3.55
N VAL A 359 -14.78 -32.99 2.99
CA VAL A 359 -13.55 -33.77 2.92
C VAL A 359 -13.22 -34.01 1.46
N LEU A 360 -12.01 -33.61 1.06
CA LEU A 360 -11.46 -33.83 -0.27
C LEU A 360 -10.44 -34.95 -0.17
N GLU A 361 -10.64 -36.04 -0.89
CA GLU A 361 -9.71 -37.15 -0.95
C GLU A 361 -9.06 -37.23 -2.32
N ILE A 362 -7.74 -37.38 -2.34
CA ILE A 362 -6.99 -37.78 -3.53
C ILE A 362 -6.60 -39.25 -3.38
N SER A 363 -6.99 -40.07 -4.35
CA SER A 363 -6.66 -41.50 -4.41
C SER A 363 -6.03 -41.86 -5.75
N LYS A 364 -5.19 -42.90 -5.78
CA LYS A 364 -4.60 -43.39 -7.03
C LYS A 364 -5.58 -44.34 -7.72
N LYS A 365 -5.69 -44.25 -9.05
CA LYS A 365 -6.31 -45.29 -9.87
C LYS A 365 -5.53 -46.58 -9.65
N LYS A 366 -6.22 -47.67 -9.29
CA LYS A 366 -5.58 -48.99 -9.18
C LYS A 366 -5.01 -49.37 -10.56
N GLY A 367 -3.68 -49.37 -10.72
CA GLY A 367 -3.02 -49.99 -11.87
C GLY A 367 -1.91 -49.23 -12.60
N ASN A 368 -1.56 -47.98 -12.26
CA ASN A 368 -0.44 -47.29 -12.92
C ASN A 368 0.43 -46.48 -11.95
N HIS A 369 1.74 -46.56 -12.17
CA HIS A 369 2.74 -45.73 -11.50
C HIS A 369 2.90 -44.40 -12.24
N ASP A 370 2.60 -43.32 -11.52
CA ASP A 370 3.17 -41.97 -11.68
C ASP A 370 2.82 -41.16 -12.95
N LYS A 371 1.54 -41.04 -13.30
CA LYS A 371 1.04 -39.91 -14.10
C LYS A 371 -0.03 -39.12 -13.33
N GLU A 372 -0.04 -37.79 -13.47
CA GLU A 372 -1.03 -36.90 -12.81
C GLU A 372 -2.48 -37.28 -13.18
N LYS A 373 -2.69 -37.88 -14.36
CA LYS A 373 -3.99 -38.38 -14.86
C LYS A 373 -4.50 -39.67 -14.19
N ASP A 374 -3.70 -40.29 -13.34
CA ASP A 374 -4.04 -41.55 -12.65
C ASP A 374 -4.56 -41.31 -11.22
N ARG A 375 -5.20 -40.16 -10.98
CA ARG A 375 -5.79 -39.80 -9.69
C ARG A 375 -7.31 -39.74 -9.81
N PHE A 376 -7.99 -40.12 -8.74
CA PHE A 376 -9.39 -39.76 -8.50
C PHE A 376 -9.44 -38.72 -7.39
N TYR A 377 -10.35 -37.77 -7.56
CA TYR A 377 -10.67 -36.73 -6.62
C TYR A 377 -12.08 -37.00 -6.11
N ASN A 378 -12.21 -37.28 -4.81
CA ASN A 378 -13.47 -37.51 -4.15
C ASN A 378 -13.83 -36.31 -3.28
N LEU A 379 -15.09 -35.92 -3.33
CA LEU A 379 -15.68 -34.92 -2.46
C LEU A 379 -16.71 -35.62 -1.59
N SER A 380 -16.57 -35.46 -0.28
CA SER A 380 -17.55 -35.86 0.72
C SER A 380 -18.04 -34.64 1.50
N GLU A 381 -19.28 -34.69 1.97
CA GLU A 381 -19.82 -33.75 2.96
C GLU A 381 -19.94 -34.44 4.31
N VAL A 382 -19.67 -33.70 5.37
CA VAL A 382 -19.82 -34.21 6.73
C VAL A 382 -21.24 -33.98 7.21
N LYS A 383 -21.91 -35.05 7.64
CA LYS A 383 -23.30 -35.04 8.12
C LYS A 383 -23.48 -35.85 9.38
N GLU A 384 -24.60 -35.60 10.05
CA GLU A 384 -25.09 -36.47 11.12
C GLU A 384 -25.49 -37.83 10.53
N LEU A 385 -25.02 -38.90 11.18
CA LEU A 385 -25.27 -40.28 10.77
C LEU A 385 -26.62 -40.74 11.34
N ASN A 386 -27.46 -41.31 10.47
CA ASN A 386 -28.70 -41.96 10.87
C ASN A 386 -28.54 -43.47 11.14
N TYR A 387 -27.31 -43.99 11.10
CA TYR A 387 -26.94 -45.36 11.38
C TYR A 387 -25.83 -45.43 12.44
N ARG A 388 -25.65 -46.61 13.04
CA ARG A 388 -24.58 -46.83 14.03
C ARG A 388 -23.26 -47.10 13.31
N GLU A 389 -22.32 -46.19 13.47
CA GLU A 389 -20.94 -46.36 13.04
C GLU A 389 -20.03 -46.31 14.27
N TYR A 390 -19.01 -47.16 14.32
CA TYR A 390 -18.06 -47.22 15.42
C TYR A 390 -16.66 -47.00 14.89
N TYR A 391 -15.89 -46.16 15.57
CA TYR A 391 -14.48 -45.95 15.31
C TYR A 391 -13.65 -46.68 16.35
N GLN A 392 -12.81 -47.61 15.88
CA GLN A 392 -11.84 -48.27 16.75
C GLN A 392 -10.61 -47.40 16.91
N THR A 393 -10.35 -47.00 18.15
CA THR A 393 -9.10 -46.35 18.53
C THR A 393 -8.01 -47.40 18.70
N GLY A 394 -6.73 -46.99 18.63
CA GLY A 394 -5.60 -47.88 18.87
C GLY A 394 -5.46 -48.40 20.32
N TYR A 395 -6.45 -48.16 21.19
CA TYR A 395 -6.43 -48.47 22.63
C TYR A 395 -7.59 -49.40 23.05
N ASP A 396 -8.13 -50.24 22.14
CA ASP A 396 -9.30 -51.13 22.37
C ASP A 396 -10.59 -50.43 22.83
N GLN A 397 -10.69 -49.11 22.61
CA GLN A 397 -11.91 -48.35 22.86
C GLN A 397 -12.67 -48.10 21.56
N GLU A 398 -13.97 -48.43 21.57
CA GLU A 398 -14.91 -48.08 20.50
C GLU A 398 -15.62 -46.78 20.82
N ILE A 399 -15.53 -45.83 19.90
CA ILE A 399 -16.26 -44.56 19.96
C ILE A 399 -17.42 -44.67 18.98
N GLN A 400 -18.65 -44.48 19.45
CA GLN A 400 -19.80 -44.33 18.57
C GLN A 400 -19.70 -43.01 17.81
N LEU A 401 -19.74 -43.06 16.49
CA LEU A 401 -19.78 -41.89 15.64
C LEU A 401 -21.22 -41.46 15.41
N HIS A 402 -21.47 -40.17 15.65
CA HIS A 402 -22.70 -39.47 15.32
C HIS A 402 -22.56 -38.65 14.04
N PHE A 403 -21.33 -38.38 13.61
CA PHE A 403 -21.03 -37.64 12.38
C PHE A 403 -20.05 -38.42 11.51
N GLY A 404 -20.22 -38.31 10.20
CA GLY A 404 -19.38 -39.02 9.24
C GLY A 404 -19.43 -38.39 7.85
N GLU A 405 -18.66 -38.97 6.94
CA GLU A 405 -18.44 -38.50 5.58
C GLU A 405 -19.42 -39.21 4.63
N GLU A 406 -20.23 -38.45 3.90
CA GLU A 406 -21.08 -38.95 2.82
C GLU A 406 -20.50 -38.50 1.47
N GLY A 407 -20.15 -39.46 0.61
CA GLY A 407 -19.58 -39.17 -0.71
C GLY A 407 -20.60 -38.51 -1.65
N ILE A 408 -20.24 -37.38 -2.23
CA ILE A 408 -21.10 -36.60 -3.14
C ILE A 408 -20.65 -36.73 -4.58
N TYR A 409 -19.34 -36.62 -4.82
CA TYR A 409 -18.79 -36.49 -6.16
C TYR A 409 -17.44 -37.16 -6.29
N CYS A 410 -17.19 -37.79 -7.44
CA CYS A 410 -15.92 -38.42 -7.78
C CYS A 410 -15.62 -38.16 -9.26
N THR A 411 -14.40 -37.73 -9.57
CA THR A 411 -13.93 -37.52 -10.94
C THR A 411 -12.41 -37.71 -11.03
N ASP A 412 -11.92 -37.99 -12.23
CA ASP A 412 -10.48 -37.96 -12.53
C ASP A 412 -10.03 -36.65 -13.21
N ASN A 413 -10.97 -35.71 -13.42
CA ASN A 413 -10.69 -34.38 -13.94
C ASN A 413 -10.51 -33.37 -12.78
N LYS A 414 -9.26 -33.02 -12.48
CA LYS A 414 -8.91 -32.08 -11.40
C LYS A 414 -9.57 -30.70 -11.55
N ALA A 415 -9.60 -30.15 -12.75
CA ALA A 415 -10.15 -28.80 -12.98
C ALA A 415 -11.67 -28.76 -12.76
N ASP A 416 -12.36 -29.77 -13.29
CA ASP A 416 -13.79 -29.95 -13.06
C ASP A 416 -14.11 -30.20 -11.57
N PHE A 417 -13.29 -31.00 -10.89
CA PHE A 417 -13.39 -31.21 -9.44
C PHE A 417 -13.28 -29.89 -8.67
N ILE A 418 -12.24 -29.09 -8.92
CA ILE A 418 -12.02 -27.81 -8.25
C ILE A 418 -13.20 -26.88 -8.47
N ASN A 419 -13.64 -26.69 -9.72
CA ASN A 419 -14.77 -25.80 -10.02
C ASN A 419 -16.04 -26.23 -9.28
N ARG A 420 -16.37 -27.53 -9.30
CA ARG A 420 -17.56 -28.03 -8.64
C ARG A 420 -17.49 -27.86 -7.11
N VAL A 421 -16.35 -28.20 -6.51
CA VAL A 421 -16.11 -28.00 -5.07
C VAL A 421 -16.31 -26.52 -4.70
N LEU A 422 -15.74 -25.60 -5.49
CA LEU A 422 -15.85 -24.16 -5.26
C LEU A 422 -17.28 -23.66 -5.37
N ASP A 423 -17.93 -23.93 -6.50
CA ASP A 423 -19.24 -23.37 -6.86
C ASP A 423 -20.38 -23.91 -6.00
N GLU A 424 -20.36 -25.22 -5.70
CA GLU A 424 -21.47 -25.87 -5.01
C GLU A 424 -21.31 -25.88 -3.49
N HIS A 425 -20.07 -25.87 -2.96
CA HIS A 425 -19.82 -26.17 -1.54
C HIS A 425 -19.05 -25.09 -0.77
N ILE A 426 -18.19 -24.30 -1.42
CA ILE A 426 -17.32 -23.34 -0.72
C ILE A 426 -17.82 -21.90 -0.88
N LEU A 427 -17.80 -21.37 -2.11
CA LEU A 427 -18.07 -19.96 -2.39
C LEU A 427 -19.44 -19.48 -1.92
N PRO A 428 -20.55 -20.25 -2.07
CA PRO A 428 -21.86 -19.84 -1.54
C PRO A 428 -21.87 -19.60 -0.03
N ARG A 429 -20.92 -20.20 0.71
CA ARG A 429 -20.79 -20.04 2.16
C ARG A 429 -19.88 -18.89 2.53
N ILE A 430 -18.72 -18.78 1.88
CA ILE A 430 -17.64 -17.90 2.33
C ILE A 430 -17.67 -16.50 1.70
N LEU A 431 -18.29 -16.32 0.53
CA LEU A 431 -18.46 -14.98 -0.05
C LEU A 431 -19.50 -14.16 0.74
N PRO A 432 -19.35 -12.82 0.82
CA PRO A 432 -20.34 -11.96 1.45
C PRO A 432 -21.73 -12.14 0.79
N GLN A 433 -22.67 -12.68 1.54
CA GLN A 433 -24.06 -12.82 1.15
C GLN A 433 -24.75 -11.46 1.30
N GLN A 434 -25.26 -10.91 0.20
CA GLN A 434 -26.06 -9.69 0.26
C GLN A 434 -27.31 -9.93 1.11
N LYS A 435 -27.32 -9.44 2.35
CA LYS A 435 -28.58 -9.33 3.09
C LYS A 435 -29.42 -8.23 2.45
N LYS A 436 -30.65 -8.57 2.03
CA LYS A 436 -31.74 -7.58 1.94
C LYS A 436 -31.80 -6.91 3.31
N ARG A 437 -31.44 -5.62 3.38
CA ARG A 437 -31.55 -4.83 4.61
C ARG A 437 -32.95 -5.05 5.20
N PRO A 438 -33.09 -5.30 6.51
CA PRO A 438 -34.41 -5.27 7.13
C PRO A 438 -35.03 -3.91 6.82
N GLN A 439 -36.22 -3.90 6.22
CA GLN A 439 -37.01 -2.68 6.11
C GLN A 439 -37.24 -2.22 7.55
N THR A 440 -36.54 -1.17 7.97
CA THR A 440 -36.85 -0.45 9.19
C THR A 440 -38.29 0.01 9.04
N GLN A 441 -39.21 -0.61 9.79
CA GLN A 441 -40.56 -0.08 9.95
C GLN A 441 -40.41 1.37 10.41
N ALA A 442 -40.75 2.29 9.52
CA ALA A 442 -40.91 3.69 9.87
C ALA A 442 -41.94 3.72 10.99
N ARG A 443 -41.50 4.05 12.20
CA ARG A 443 -42.40 4.45 13.27
C ARG A 443 -43.14 5.67 12.75
N GLU A 444 -44.39 5.47 12.34
CA GLU A 444 -45.37 6.54 12.23
C GLU A 444 -45.38 7.27 13.58
N LYS A 445 -44.87 8.50 13.57
CA LYS A 445 -45.18 9.45 14.63
C LYS A 445 -46.65 9.81 14.44
N GLY A 446 -47.52 9.15 15.21
CA GLY A 446 -48.89 9.56 15.40
C GLY A 446 -48.91 10.96 16.02
N ASN A 447 -49.59 11.89 15.35
CA ASN A 447 -50.10 13.11 15.96
C ASN A 447 -51.24 12.73 16.90
N ALA A 448 -51.07 13.03 18.19
CA ALA A 448 -52.15 13.39 19.12
C ALA A 448 -51.53 14.17 20.28
#